data_AF-A0A925E841-F1
#
_entry.id   AF-A0A925E841-F1
#
_cell.length_a   1.000
_cell.length_b   1.000
_cell.length_c   1.000
_cell.angle_alpha   90.00
_cell.angle_beta   90.00
_cell.angle_gamma   90.00
#
_symmetry.space_group_name_H-M   'P 1'
#
loop_
_entity.id
_entity.type
_entity.pdbx_description
1 polymer ?
#
loop_
_entity_poly.entity_id
_entity_poly.type
_entity_poly.pdbx_seq_one_letter_code
_entity_poly.pdbx_strand_id
1 'polypeptide(L)'
;WKSNYKPSFTFTIKDTSSAYQLFLILRHNDKYNFNNIWLNITVKSPGSDSVKTFRADKQLASNEKGWLASGMDDIYEHRLPLLQELVTNEVSIKKMGDYTFTVEQIMRENPLNHVLDVGLRIEKQQ
;
A
#
# COMPACT_ATOMS: atom_id res chain seq x y z
N TRP A 1 -4.36 -4.41 13.55
CA TRP A 1 -4.74 -3.22 12.77
C TRP A 1 -6.26 -3.02 12.77
N LYS A 2 -6.77 -2.01 13.50
CA LYS A 2 -8.21 -1.66 13.48
C LYS A 2 -8.56 -0.96 12.17
N SER A 3 -9.74 -1.22 11.59
CA SER A 3 -10.19 -0.57 10.34
C SER A 3 -10.29 0.95 10.44
N ASN A 4 -10.61 1.49 11.62
CA ASN A 4 -10.67 2.93 11.85
C ASN A 4 -9.29 3.60 12.03
N TYR A 5 -8.22 2.81 12.14
CA TYR A 5 -6.85 3.33 12.15
C TYR A 5 -6.35 3.39 10.70
N LYS A 6 -6.28 4.60 10.15
CA LYS A 6 -5.95 4.87 8.75
C LYS A 6 -4.66 5.68 8.65
N PRO A 7 -3.47 5.03 8.68
CA PRO A 7 -2.21 5.75 8.59
C PRO A 7 -2.13 6.55 7.28
N SER A 8 -1.57 7.76 7.38
CA SER A 8 -1.37 8.67 6.25
C SER A 8 0.11 8.97 6.05
N PHE A 9 0.54 9.01 4.79
CA PHE A 9 1.92 9.22 4.38
C PHE A 9 1.97 10.32 3.34
N THR A 10 2.86 11.30 3.53
CA THR A 10 3.02 12.42 2.59
C THR A 10 4.38 12.34 1.91
N PHE A 11 4.38 12.47 0.59
CA PHE A 11 5.59 12.49 -0.24
C PHE A 11 5.61 13.74 -1.11
N THR A 12 6.73 14.46 -1.11
CA THR A 12 6.92 15.65 -1.95
C THR A 12 7.58 15.27 -3.28
N ILE A 13 6.85 15.42 -4.38
CA ILE A 13 7.37 15.23 -5.73
C ILE A 13 8.02 16.53 -6.21
N LYS A 14 9.33 16.49 -6.45
CA LYS A 14 10.11 17.64 -6.94
C LYS A 14 10.48 17.56 -8.42
N ASP A 15 10.51 16.36 -8.97
CA ASP A 15 10.84 16.10 -10.37
C ASP A 15 9.67 15.38 -11.02
N THR A 16 9.09 15.93 -12.08
CA THR A 16 7.96 15.34 -12.81
C THR A 16 8.38 14.71 -14.14
N SER A 17 9.67 14.78 -14.49
CA SER A 17 10.20 14.19 -15.72
C SER A 17 10.37 12.67 -15.59
N SER A 18 10.63 12.17 -14.39
CA SER A 18 10.76 10.75 -14.11
C SER A 18 9.45 10.10 -13.70
N ALA A 19 9.31 8.81 -14.01
CA ALA A 19 8.22 7.99 -13.49
C ALA A 19 8.48 7.63 -12.02
N TYR A 20 7.41 7.50 -11.24
CA TYR A 20 7.47 7.03 -9.86
C TYR A 20 6.69 5.74 -9.73
N GLN A 21 7.26 4.79 -9.00
CA GLN A 21 6.59 3.56 -8.62
C GLN A 21 6.23 3.60 -7.13
N LEU A 22 4.99 3.24 -6.82
CA LEU A 22 4.50 3.16 -5.46
C LEU A 22 4.38 1.69 -5.05
N PHE A 23 4.88 1.40 -3.86
CA PHE A 23 4.77 0.10 -3.21
C PHE A 23 4.10 0.24 -1.87
N LEU A 24 3.19 -0.69 -1.58
CA LEU A 24 2.74 -0.94 -0.22
C LEU A 24 3.75 -1.87 0.45
N ILE A 25 4.17 -1.49 1.65
CA ILE A 25 4.96 -2.32 2.55
C ILE A 25 4.02 -2.87 3.62
N LEU A 26 3.96 -4.18 3.77
CA LEU A 26 3.15 -4.84 4.79
C LEU A 26 4.03 -5.84 5.54
N ARG A 27 4.11 -5.68 6.86
CA ARG A 27 4.78 -6.65 7.73
C ARG A 27 3.76 -7.37 8.59
N HIS A 28 3.84 -8.68 8.63
CA HIS A 28 3.01 -9.51 9.50
C HIS A 28 3.83 -10.69 10.04
N ASN A 29 3.32 -11.38 11.05
CA ASN A 29 3.90 -12.65 11.47
C ASN A 29 3.18 -13.88 10.91
N ASP A 30 3.74 -15.06 11.12
CA ASP A 30 3.26 -16.35 10.64
C ASP A 30 1.80 -16.69 11.02
N LYS A 31 1.29 -16.10 12.11
CA LYS A 31 -0.09 -16.24 12.59
C LYS A 31 -1.12 -15.43 11.81
N TYR A 32 -0.71 -14.69 10.78
CA TYR A 32 -1.64 -14.03 9.88
C TYR A 32 -2.40 -15.08 9.06
N ASN A 33 -3.74 -15.09 9.17
CA ASN A 33 -4.56 -16.22 8.70
C ASN A 33 -5.07 -16.10 7.26
N PHE A 34 -4.65 -15.08 6.50
CA PHE A 34 -5.15 -14.82 5.15
C PHE A 34 -4.02 -14.90 4.13
N ASN A 35 -4.31 -15.40 2.94
CA ASN A 35 -3.35 -15.42 1.83
C ASN A 35 -3.37 -14.12 1.00
N ASN A 36 -4.19 -13.15 1.38
CA ASN A 36 -4.33 -11.87 0.70
C ASN A 36 -4.73 -10.76 1.69
N ILE A 37 -4.67 -9.52 1.23
CA ILE A 37 -5.17 -8.36 1.96
C ILE A 37 -5.96 -7.43 1.05
N TRP A 38 -7.10 -6.97 1.57
CA TRP A 38 -7.95 -5.98 0.92
C TRP A 38 -7.80 -4.62 1.59
N LEU A 39 -7.56 -3.60 0.76
CA LEU A 39 -7.26 -2.25 1.21
C LEU A 39 -8.07 -1.22 0.43
N ASN A 40 -8.41 -0.12 1.09
CA ASN A 40 -8.72 1.14 0.44
C ASN A 40 -7.49 2.05 0.52
N ILE A 41 -7.11 2.61 -0.62
CA ILE A 41 -6.04 3.60 -0.72
C ILE A 41 -6.66 4.89 -1.19
N THR A 42 -6.57 5.92 -0.35
CA THR A 42 -7.01 7.27 -0.68
C THR A 42 -5.80 8.13 -1.02
N VAL A 43 -5.86 8.86 -2.11
CA VAL A 43 -4.81 9.78 -2.56
C VAL A 43 -5.36 11.20 -2.66
N LYS A 44 -4.65 12.14 -2.04
CA LYS A 44 -4.82 13.58 -2.22
C LYS A 44 -3.66 14.10 -3.05
N SER A 45 -3.96 14.67 -4.20
CA SER A 45 -2.95 15.26 -5.10
C SER A 45 -2.59 16.68 -4.66
N PRO A 46 -1.38 17.18 -5.01
CA PRO A 46 -0.98 18.55 -4.71
C PRO A 46 -1.97 19.56 -5.27
N GLY A 47 -2.39 20.50 -4.41
CA GLY A 47 -3.32 21.58 -4.79
C GLY A 47 -4.72 21.14 -5.19
N SER A 48 -5.12 19.90 -4.89
CA SER A 48 -6.48 19.41 -5.13
C SER A 48 -7.26 19.29 -3.82
N ASP A 49 -8.48 19.81 -3.81
CA ASP A 49 -9.44 19.60 -2.71
C ASP A 49 -10.14 18.25 -2.79
N SER A 50 -10.09 17.60 -3.97
CA SER A 50 -10.66 16.28 -4.17
C SER A 50 -9.66 15.18 -3.82
N VAL A 51 -10.18 14.11 -3.24
CA VAL A 51 -9.44 12.87 -3.02
C VAL A 51 -9.96 11.78 -3.95
N LYS A 52 -9.07 10.90 -4.41
CA LYS A 52 -9.46 9.66 -5.10
C LYS A 52 -9.25 8.49 -4.16
N THR A 53 -10.22 7.59 -4.07
CA THR A 53 -10.10 6.34 -3.30
C THR A 53 -10.27 5.16 -4.23
N PHE A 54 -9.39 4.18 -4.13
CA PHE A 54 -9.47 2.94 -4.88
C PHE A 54 -9.17 1.74 -4.00
N ARG A 55 -9.68 0.59 -4.42
CA ARG A 55 -9.52 -0.68 -3.72
C ARG A 55 -8.34 -1.46 -4.30
N ALA A 56 -7.55 -2.08 -3.43
CA ALA A 56 -6.47 -3.00 -3.81
C ALA A 56 -6.71 -4.36 -3.16
N ASP A 57 -6.52 -5.43 -3.94
CA ASP A 57 -6.40 -6.82 -3.48
C ASP A 57 -4.97 -7.26 -3.72
N LYS A 58 -4.22 -7.51 -2.65
CA LYS A 58 -2.83 -7.96 -2.77
C LYS A 58 -2.71 -9.38 -2.26
N GLN A 59 -2.27 -10.28 -3.12
CA GLN A 59 -1.89 -11.63 -2.73
C GLN A 59 -0.62 -11.59 -1.87
N LEU A 60 -0.66 -12.29 -0.74
CA LEU A 60 0.42 -12.42 0.24
C LEU A 60 0.97 -13.85 0.29
N ALA A 61 0.20 -14.86 -0.10
CA ALA A 61 0.66 -16.24 -0.09
C ALA A 61 0.12 -17.06 -1.27
N SER A 62 0.80 -18.16 -1.59
CA SER A 62 0.31 -19.20 -2.49
C SER A 62 0.54 -20.59 -1.90
N ASN A 63 -0.23 -21.58 -2.38
CA ASN A 63 -0.11 -22.97 -1.92
C ASN A 63 1.26 -23.59 -2.25
N GLU A 64 1.91 -23.12 -3.32
CA GLU A 64 3.19 -23.67 -3.79
C GLU A 64 4.39 -23.04 -3.08
N LYS A 65 4.33 -21.73 -2.81
CA LYS A 65 5.48 -20.95 -2.32
C LYS A 65 5.34 -20.51 -0.87
N GLY A 66 4.19 -20.72 -0.24
CA GLY A 66 3.88 -20.10 1.04
C GLY A 66 3.80 -18.58 0.91
N TRP A 67 4.37 -17.86 1.87
CA TRP A 67 4.40 -16.40 1.86
C TRP A 67 5.22 -15.84 0.69
N LEU A 68 4.62 -14.94 -0.09
CA LEU A 68 5.23 -14.23 -1.21
C LEU A 68 6.01 -12.99 -0.71
N ALA A 69 6.82 -13.19 0.33
CA ALA A 69 7.54 -12.14 1.06
C ALA A 69 9.02 -12.48 1.21
N SER A 70 9.79 -11.47 1.62
CA SER A 70 11.08 -11.71 2.28
C SER A 70 10.81 -11.89 3.78
N GLY A 71 11.37 -12.93 4.39
CA GLY A 71 11.11 -13.23 5.79
C GLY A 71 12.39 -13.48 6.59
N MET A 72 12.35 -13.15 7.88
CA MET A 72 13.35 -13.52 8.87
C MET A 72 12.62 -13.96 10.14
N ASP A 73 12.89 -15.19 10.57
CA ASP A 73 12.16 -15.85 11.67
C ASP A 73 10.64 -15.88 11.43
N ASP A 74 9.82 -15.37 12.34
CA ASP A 74 8.36 -15.35 12.21
C ASP A 74 7.83 -14.14 11.45
N ILE A 75 8.68 -13.19 11.03
CA ILE A 75 8.26 -11.94 10.38
C ILE A 75 8.40 -12.02 8.87
N TYR A 76 7.34 -11.65 8.15
CA TYR A 76 7.27 -11.57 6.70
C TYR A 76 7.03 -10.13 6.25
N GLU A 77 7.89 -9.62 5.37
CA GLU A 77 7.76 -8.31 4.73
C GLU A 77 7.38 -8.47 3.26
N HIS A 78 6.23 -7.90 2.91
CA HIS A 78 5.75 -7.81 1.53
C HIS A 78 6.06 -6.44 0.96
N ARG A 79 6.61 -6.43 -0.27
CA ARG A 79 6.71 -5.25 -1.12
C ARG A 79 5.76 -5.41 -2.30
N LEU A 80 4.62 -4.74 -2.21
CA LEU A 80 3.48 -4.97 -3.08
C LEU A 80 3.35 -3.77 -4.05
N PRO A 81 3.62 -3.94 -5.35
CA PRO A 81 3.49 -2.84 -6.31
C PRO A 81 2.03 -2.42 -6.43
N LEU A 82 1.78 -1.11 -6.54
CA LEU A 82 0.45 -0.52 -6.69
C LEU A 82 0.22 0.08 -8.10
N LEU A 83 1.15 -0.15 -9.04
CA LEU A 83 1.11 0.46 -10.36
C LEU A 83 -0.19 0.12 -11.12
N GLN A 84 -0.64 -1.13 -11.06
CA GLN A 84 -1.85 -1.57 -11.74
C GLN A 84 -3.07 -0.83 -11.20
N GLU A 85 -3.22 -0.78 -9.88
CA GLU A 85 -4.32 -0.10 -9.20
C GLU A 85 -4.31 1.40 -9.47
N LEU A 86 -3.15 2.04 -9.51
CA LEU A 86 -3.02 3.46 -9.86
C LEU A 86 -3.45 3.74 -11.31
N VAL A 87 -3.01 2.91 -12.27
CA VAL A 87 -3.34 3.06 -13.69
C VAL A 87 -4.84 2.86 -13.92
N THR A 88 -5.43 1.77 -13.39
CA THR A 88 -6.86 1.47 -13.57
C THR A 88 -7.77 2.54 -12.96
N ASN A 89 -7.33 3.24 -11.90
CA ASN A 89 -8.11 4.29 -11.23
C ASN A 89 -7.70 5.72 -11.66
N GLU A 90 -6.92 5.83 -12.74
CA GLU A 90 -6.48 7.10 -13.33
C GLU A 90 -5.82 8.03 -12.29
N VAL A 91 -4.99 7.45 -11.42
CA VAL A 91 -4.18 8.19 -10.44
C VAL A 91 -2.78 8.38 -11.02
N SER A 92 -2.42 9.64 -11.28
CA SER A 92 -1.09 9.98 -11.80
C SER A 92 -0.28 10.81 -10.81
N ILE A 93 0.97 10.40 -10.59
CA ILE A 93 1.96 11.11 -9.76
C ILE A 93 2.84 11.95 -10.68
N LYS A 94 2.24 12.97 -11.32
CA LYS A 94 2.89 13.82 -12.35
C LYS A 94 2.90 15.31 -12.03
N LYS A 95 2.32 15.73 -10.90
CA LYS A 95 2.35 17.13 -10.45
C LYS A 95 3.46 17.31 -9.43
N MET A 96 4.08 18.47 -9.40
CA MET A 96 4.99 18.82 -8.32
C MET A 96 4.20 19.11 -7.05
N GLY A 97 4.77 18.78 -5.89
CA GLY A 97 4.21 19.07 -4.57
C GLY A 97 3.86 17.83 -3.76
N ASP A 98 3.07 18.04 -2.71
CA ASP A 98 2.79 17.02 -1.70
C ASP A 98 1.62 16.12 -2.09
N TYR A 99 1.89 14.84 -2.22
CA TYR A 99 0.89 13.79 -2.33
C TYR A 99 0.70 13.15 -0.96
N THR A 100 -0.54 13.10 -0.48
CA THR A 100 -0.88 12.37 0.75
C THR A 100 -1.63 11.10 0.40
N PHE A 101 -1.15 9.98 0.88
CA PHE A 101 -1.78 8.68 0.74
C PHE A 101 -2.26 8.19 2.10
N THR A 102 -3.51 7.75 2.18
CA THR A 102 -4.09 7.16 3.37
C THR A 102 -4.44 5.71 3.08
N VAL A 103 -4.03 4.80 3.97
CA VAL A 103 -4.25 3.36 3.81
C VAL A 103 -5.24 2.87 4.84
N GLU A 104 -6.27 2.17 4.41
CA GLU A 104 -7.30 1.55 5.25
C GLU A 104 -7.41 0.07 4.92
N GLN A 105 -7.43 -0.78 5.95
CA GLN A 105 -7.76 -2.19 5.77
C GLN A 105 -9.28 -2.38 5.74
N ILE A 106 -9.76 -3.19 4.80
CA ILE A 106 -11.18 -3.52 4.62
C ILE A 106 -11.41 -5.04 4.68
N MET A 107 -10.61 -5.74 5.49
CA MET A 107 -10.83 -7.15 5.81
C MET A 107 -12.06 -7.31 6.70
N ARG A 108 -12.66 -8.50 6.67
CA ARG A 108 -13.80 -8.84 7.54
C ARG A 108 -13.40 -8.91 9.01
N GLU A 109 -12.16 -9.31 9.30
CA GLU A 109 -11.61 -9.34 10.65
C GLU A 109 -11.21 -7.93 11.12
N ASN A 110 -11.73 -7.52 12.28
CA ASN A 110 -11.43 -6.23 12.88
C ASN A 110 -11.39 -6.32 14.41
N PRO A 111 -10.24 -6.03 15.07
CA PRO A 111 -8.97 -5.67 14.46
C PRO A 111 -8.37 -6.83 13.66
N LEU A 112 -7.76 -6.51 12.52
CA LEU A 112 -6.97 -7.47 11.76
C LEU A 112 -5.70 -7.80 12.55
N ASN A 113 -5.64 -8.98 13.17
CA ASN A 113 -4.53 -9.36 14.03
C ASN A 113 -3.29 -9.69 13.21
N HIS A 114 -2.14 -9.79 13.89
CA HIS A 114 -0.88 -10.27 13.31
C HIS A 114 -0.23 -9.39 12.22
N VAL A 115 -0.89 -8.30 11.82
CA VAL A 115 -0.24 -7.20 11.08
C VAL A 115 0.58 -6.36 12.05
N LEU A 116 1.87 -6.28 11.79
CA LEU A 116 2.86 -5.54 12.58
C LEU A 116 2.96 -4.09 12.07
N ASP A 117 3.23 -3.93 10.78
CA ASP A 117 3.46 -2.62 10.16
C ASP A 117 2.77 -2.50 8.80
N VAL A 118 2.39 -1.27 8.47
CA VAL A 118 1.91 -0.86 7.14
C VAL A 118 2.63 0.42 6.76
N GLY A 119 3.20 0.44 5.56
CA GLY A 119 3.94 1.59 5.04
C GLY A 119 3.75 1.76 3.55
N LEU A 120 4.18 2.91 3.05
CA LEU A 120 4.27 3.18 1.63
C LEU A 120 5.71 3.54 1.27
N ARG A 121 6.16 3.03 0.13
CA ARG A 121 7.48 3.32 -0.43
C ARG A 121 7.30 3.84 -1.84
N ILE A 122 7.86 5.01 -2.11
CA ILE A 122 7.89 5.60 -3.45
C ILE A 122 9.32 5.54 -3.99
N GLU A 123 9.46 5.07 -5.23
CA GLU A 123 10.75 4.93 -5.90
C GLU A 123 10.72 5.69 -7.23
N LYS A 124 11.71 6.54 -7.44
CA LYS A 124 11.95 7.19 -8.73
C LYS A 124 12.54 6.15 -9.68
N GLN A 125 11.89 5.93 -10.82
CA GLN A 125 12.45 5.12 -11.90
C GLN A 125 13.52 5.96 -12.61
N GLN A 126 14.73 5.41 -12.74
CA GLN A 126 15.83 6.03 -13.46
C GLN A 126 15.61 5.94 -14.97
#